data_AF-A0A818F9D5-F1
#
_entry.id   AF-A0A818F9D5-F1
#
_cell.length_a   1.000
_cell.length_b   1.000
_cell.length_c   1.000
_cell.angle_alpha   90.00
_cell.angle_beta   90.00
_cell.angle_gamma   90.00
#
_symmetry.space_group_name_H-M   'P 1'
#
loop_
_entity.id
_entity.type
_entity.pdbx_description
1 polymer ?
#
loop_
_entity_poly.entity_id
_entity_poly.type
_entity_poly.pdbx_seq_one_letter_code
_entity_poly.pdbx_strand_id
1 'polypeptide(L)' 'MSGGCMDLRKRWYDLVGKSEKEAVETIKQDGEQNIEVVDDGTPEAEATIKSGFVRVILDANKNVKYPPLRQN' A
#
# COMPACT_ATOMS: atom_id res chain seq x y z
N MET A 1 0.93 29.92 3.74
CA MET A 1 1.71 28.77 3.21
C MET A 1 0.70 27.84 2.56
N SER A 2 0.63 27.86 1.23
CA SER A 2 -0.39 27.13 0.47
C SER A 2 -0.14 25.63 0.61
N GLY A 3 -1.17 24.91 1.08
CA GLY A 3 -1.16 23.47 1.25
C GLY A 3 -0.84 22.79 -0.07
N GLY A 4 0.29 22.11 -0.12
CA GLY A 4 0.55 21.16 -1.18
C GLY A 4 -0.48 20.05 -1.02
N CYS A 5 -1.41 19.95 -1.98
CA CYS A 5 -2.01 18.67 -2.29
C CYS A 5 -0.85 17.73 -2.64
N MET A 6 -0.27 17.09 -1.63
CA MET A 6 0.58 15.94 -1.84
C MET A 6 -0.29 14.98 -2.62
N ASP A 7 0.02 14.79 -3.89
CA ASP A 7 -0.56 13.76 -4.74
C ASP A 7 -0.69 12.50 -3.87
N LEU A 8 -1.92 12.13 -3.51
CA LEU A 8 -2.18 10.93 -2.71
C LEU A 8 -1.57 9.68 -3.37
N ARG A 9 -1.32 9.76 -4.68
CA ARG A 9 -0.57 8.77 -5.44
C ARG A 9 0.88 8.60 -4.97
N LYS A 10 1.59 9.63 -4.50
CA LYS A 10 2.99 9.56 -4.06
C LYS A 10 3.19 9.30 -2.56
N ARG A 11 2.11 9.27 -1.78
CA ARG A 11 2.14 9.29 -0.30
C ARG A 11 2.90 8.11 0.32
N TRP A 12 2.97 6.98 -0.39
CA TRP A 12 3.61 5.74 0.10
C TRP A 12 4.67 5.16 -0.84
N TYR A 13 5.22 5.96 -1.77
CA TYR A 13 6.26 5.48 -2.69
C TYR A 13 7.53 5.05 -1.95
N ASP A 14 7.86 5.72 -0.84
CA ASP A 14 9.01 5.39 0.00
C ASP A 14 8.86 4.05 0.76
N LEU A 15 7.68 3.43 0.72
CA LEU A 15 7.46 2.10 1.31
C LEU A 15 7.95 0.98 0.42
N VAL A 16 8.23 1.23 -0.87
CA VAL A 16 8.77 0.21 -1.78
C VAL A 16 10.13 -0.28 -1.27
N GLY A 17 10.28 -1.60 -1.15
CA GLY A 17 11.45 -2.25 -0.58
C GLY A 17 11.46 -2.31 0.96
N LYS A 18 10.50 -1.69 1.65
CA LYS A 18 10.30 -1.87 3.10
C LYS A 18 9.56 -3.17 3.39
N SER A 19 9.73 -3.70 4.59
CA SER A 19 9.02 -4.91 5.02
C SER A 19 7.53 -4.63 5.21
N GLU A 20 6.71 -5.67 5.04
CA GLU A 20 5.25 -5.64 5.27
C GLU A 20 4.86 -4.85 6.52
N LYS A 21 5.46 -5.18 7.66
CA LYS A 21 5.15 -4.59 8.95
C LYS A 21 5.35 -3.07 8.95
N GLU A 22 6.49 -2.60 8.46
CA GLU A 22 6.81 -1.17 8.42
C GLU A 22 5.85 -0.42 7.50
N ALA A 23 5.51 -1.03 6.36
CA ALA A 23 4.57 -0.44 5.41
C ALA A 23 3.16 -0.31 6.01
N VAL A 24 2.65 -1.38 6.63
CA VAL A 24 1.34 -1.39 7.28
C VAL A 24 1.28 -0.40 8.44
N GLU A 25 2.32 -0.33 9.28
CA GLU A 25 2.38 0.65 10.37
C GLU A 25 2.36 2.08 9.84
N THR A 26 3.14 2.38 8.80
CA THR A 26 3.17 3.70 8.18
C THR A 26 1.80 4.09 7.60
N ILE A 27 1.15 3.17 6.86
CA ILE A 27 -0.17 3.42 6.27
C ILE A 27 -1.24 3.64 7.36
N LYS A 28 -1.16 2.91 8.47
CA LYS A 28 -2.05 3.12 9.64
C LYS A 28 -1.82 4.48 10.30
N GLN A 29 -0.57 4.88 10.49
CA GLN A 29 -0.22 6.19 11.04
C GLN A 29 -0.73 7.35 10.19
N ASP A 30 -0.82 7.11 8.89
CA ASP A 30 -1.31 8.07 7.89
C ASP A 30 -2.84 8.21 7.88
N GLY A 31 -3.54 7.37 8.66
CA GLY A 31 -4.99 7.41 8.90
C GLY A 31 -5.80 6.31 8.22
N GLU A 32 -5.15 5.44 7.44
CA GLU A 32 -5.83 4.38 6.71
C GLU A 32 -5.97 3.11 7.56
N GLN A 33 -7.20 2.65 7.74
CA GLN A 33 -7.50 1.44 8.53
C GLN A 33 -7.78 0.22 7.67
N ASN A 34 -8.17 0.45 6.42
CA ASN A 34 -8.53 -0.60 5.46
C ASN A 34 -7.30 -0.94 4.62
N ILE A 35 -6.45 -1.84 5.09
CA ILE A 35 -5.22 -2.24 4.41
C ILE A 35 -5.35 -3.69 4.00
N GLU A 36 -5.09 -3.96 2.73
CA GLU A 36 -5.04 -5.31 2.17
C GLU A 36 -3.61 -5.64 1.78
N VAL A 37 -3.03 -6.63 2.42
CA VAL A 37 -1.70 -7.13 2.10
C VAL A 37 -1.86 -8.38 1.25
N VAL A 38 -1.21 -8.39 0.09
CA VAL A 38 -1.21 -9.52 -0.85
C VAL A 38 0.21 -9.84 -1.28
N ASP A 39 0.50 -11.12 -1.48
CA ASP A 39 1.77 -11.55 -2.04
C ASP A 39 1.71 -11.54 -3.57
N ASP A 40 2.79 -11.07 -4.19
CA ASP A 40 3.00 -11.10 -5.64
C ASP A 40 2.97 -12.55 -6.14
N GLY A 41 2.04 -12.83 -7.05
CA GLY A 41 1.81 -14.18 -7.58
C GLY A 41 0.69 -14.96 -6.90
N THR A 42 -0.02 -14.38 -5.92
CA THR A 42 -1.28 -14.98 -5.46
C THR A 42 -2.43 -14.59 -6.39
N PRO A 43 -3.28 -15.54 -6.83
CA PRO A 43 -4.46 -15.21 -7.64
C PRO A 43 -5.44 -14.28 -6.90
N GLU A 44 -5.35 -14.21 -5.57
CA GLU A 44 -6.09 -13.26 -4.73
C GLU A 44 -5.69 -11.79 -5.00
N ALA A 45 -4.42 -11.52 -5.34
CA ALA A 45 -3.97 -10.20 -5.75
C ALA A 45 -4.68 -9.70 -7.02
N GLU A 46 -5.11 -10.61 -7.90
CA GLU A 46 -5.80 -10.27 -9.14
C GLU A 46 -7.34 -10.26 -8.99
N ALA A 47 -7.89 -11.10 -8.10
CA ALA A 47 -9.34 -11.36 -8.07
C ALA A 47 -10.18 -10.36 -7.26
N THR A 48 -9.59 -9.59 -6.34
CA THR A 48 -10.38 -8.87 -5.32
C THR A 48 -10.07 -7.38 -5.25
N ILE A 49 -10.63 -6.55 -6.12
CA ILE A 49 -10.55 -5.08 -5.96
C ILE A 49 -11.57 -4.65 -4.89
N LYS A 50 -11.13 -4.48 -3.64
CA LYS A 50 -11.97 -3.88 -2.59
C LYS A 50 -11.82 -2.36 -2.64
N SER A 51 -12.84 -1.66 -3.12
CA SER A 51 -12.88 -0.20 -3.08
C SER A 51 -12.75 0.30 -1.64
N GLY A 52 -11.94 1.33 -1.43
CA GLY A 52 -11.67 1.91 -0.12
C GLY A 52 -10.55 1.23 0.68
N PHE A 53 -9.89 0.22 0.13
CA PHE A 53 -8.72 -0.42 0.73
C PHE A 53 -7.42 0.08 0.09
N VAL A 54 -6.38 0.22 0.92
CA VAL A 54 -4.99 0.41 0.48
C VAL A 54 -4.38 -0.96 0.26
N ARG A 55 -4.02 -1.25 -0.99
CA ARG A 55 -3.38 -2.52 -1.34
C ARG A 55 -1.87 -2.39 -1.21
N VAL A 56 -1.27 -3.31 -0.47
CA VAL A 56 0.17 -3.50 -0.31
C VAL A 56 0.53 -4.82 -0.98
N ILE A 57 1.33 -4.77 -2.05
CA ILE A 57 1.77 -5.96 -2.77
C ILE A 57 3.20 -6.27 -2.33
N LEU A 58 3.43 -7.47 -1.81
CA LEU A 58 4.72 -7.91 -1.33
C LEU A 58 5.44 -8.79 -2.36
N ASP A 59 6.76 -8.74 -2.40
CA ASP A 59 7.59 -9.68 -3.16
C ASP A 59 7.84 -10.98 -2.37
N ALA A 60 8.53 -11.95 -2.98
CA ALA A 60 8.86 -13.23 -2.36
C ALA A 60 9.63 -13.10 -1.03
N ASN A 61 10.35 -12.00 -0.82
CA ASN A 61 11.07 -11.69 0.41
C ASN A 61 10.24 -10.91 1.45
N LYS A 62 8.92 -10.81 1.26
CA LYS A 62 7.99 -10.07 2.13
C LYS A 62 8.28 -8.56 2.25
N ASN A 63 8.88 -7.97 1.22
CA ASN A 63 9.02 -6.53 1.10
C ASN A 63 8.03 -5.97 0.09
N VAL A 64 7.66 -4.71 0.24
CA VAL A 64 6.73 -4.04 -0.67
C VAL A 64 7.34 -3.97 -2.07
N LYS A 65 6.70 -4.65 -3.02
CA LYS A 65 7.14 -4.70 -4.43
C LYS A 65 6.73 -3.47 -5.22
N TYR A 66 5.51 -2.98 -4.97
CA TYR A 66 4.92 -1.83 -5.66
C TYR A 66 4.41 -0.80 -4.65
N PRO A 67 4.39 0.49 -5.00
CA PRO A 67 3.85 1.51 -4.12
C PRO A 67 2.43 1.13 -3.68
N PRO A 68 2.13 1.21 -2.37
CA PRO A 68 0.78 1.00 -1.90
C PRO A 68 -0.16 2.00 -2.54
N LEU A 69 -1.31 1.52 -3.01
CA LEU A 69 -2.29 2.33 -3.73
C LEU A 69 -3.68 2.06 -3.18
N ARG A 70 -4.43 3.15 -3.00
CA ARG A 70 -5.84 3.08 -2.64
C ARG A 70 -6.65 2.65 -3.85
N GLN A 71 -7.33 1.51 -3.72
CA GLN A 71 -8.26 1.00 -4.71
C GLN A 71 -9.56 1.83 -4.57
N ASN A 72 -10.03 2.45 -5.65
CA ASN A 72 -11.21 3.30 -5.65
C ASN A 72 -12.22 2.81 -6.68
#